data_AF-A0AAU6BSN4-F1
#
_entry.id   AF-A0AAU6BSN4-F1
#
_cell.length_a   1.000
_cell.length_b   1.000
_cell.length_c   1.000
_cell.angle_alpha   90.00
_cell.angle_beta   90.00
_cell.angle_gamma   90.00
#
_symmetry.space_group_name_H-M   'P 1'
#
loop_
_entity.id
_entity.type
_entity.pdbx_description
1 polymer ?
#
loop_
_entity_poly.entity_id
_entity_poly.type
_entity_poly.pdbx_seq_one_letter_code
_entity_poly.pdbx_strand_id
1 'polypeptide(L)'
;MNDRTTSDSREWRGDREEIARLLPIPADRDVPHEQHLRHKDLLMHTIDRDRADQAVRTRPARRLLRPALLAPATALALACALTAGIALTDSRDKGSHGAASDMRPAAALLDRISAAAGEHPALTVRDDQFVYTKEKTRGADVTTGKAVLGPLTDREVWSAQEPGRLLKLGLVREDGETFPVNAELGDTHGTAAGINRPTYRWLSSLPTDPDELLTYLYAKTPFATGRERDQAVFEQIGSLLGGLMPPRTAAALYRAAAKIPGVTPAPKARDAIGRQGLGIARDDTRYGVRTEWVFDTKDYAFLGSRSYLTRDGSYGKAGTLLSSNAELDHAVVDKAGEAPAAG
;
A
#
# COMPACT_ATOMS: atom_id res chain seq x y z
N MET A 1 26.20 -22.29 44.02
CA MET A 1 25.18 -21.59 44.84
C MET A 1 25.02 -20.19 44.22
N ASN A 2 24.23 -19.97 43.17
CA ASN A 2 22.75 -20.03 43.06
C ASN A 2 22.09 -19.29 44.22
N ASP A 3 21.17 -18.33 44.06
CA ASP A 3 20.40 -17.88 42.90
C ASP A 3 19.75 -16.54 43.31
N ARG A 4 19.80 -15.48 42.50
CA ARG A 4 19.13 -14.19 42.81
C ARG A 4 18.51 -13.46 41.62
N THR A 5 18.38 -14.12 40.46
CA THR A 5 17.88 -13.48 39.22
C THR A 5 16.45 -13.88 38.83
N THR A 6 15.75 -14.65 39.67
CA THR A 6 14.44 -15.23 39.32
C THR A 6 13.21 -14.45 39.81
N SER A 7 13.39 -13.30 40.47
CA SER A 7 12.30 -12.46 41.01
C SER A 7 11.81 -11.42 40.00
N ASP A 8 12.72 -10.60 39.44
CA ASP A 8 12.39 -9.51 38.51
C ASP A 8 11.63 -9.97 37.25
N SER A 9 11.96 -11.16 36.75
CA SER A 9 11.36 -11.70 35.51
C SER A 9 9.94 -12.26 35.71
N ARG A 10 9.53 -12.48 36.96
CA ARG A 10 8.17 -12.89 37.33
C ARG A 10 7.28 -11.68 37.59
N GLU A 11 7.80 -10.67 38.29
CA GLU A 11 7.08 -9.40 38.55
C GLU A 11 6.77 -8.67 37.24
N TRP A 12 7.74 -8.53 36.32
CA TRP A 12 7.53 -7.93 35.00
C TRP A 12 6.47 -8.66 34.15
N ARG A 13 6.30 -9.97 34.36
CA ARG A 13 5.33 -10.80 33.64
C ARG A 13 3.92 -10.63 34.21
N GLY A 14 3.81 -10.52 35.54
CA GLY A 14 2.57 -10.21 36.25
C GLY A 14 2.03 -8.83 35.89
N ASP A 15 2.89 -7.81 35.90
CA ASP A 15 2.51 -6.44 35.55
C ASP A 15 2.02 -6.32 34.10
N ARG A 16 2.62 -7.08 33.17
CA ARG A 16 2.17 -7.14 31.77
C ARG A 16 0.78 -7.74 31.63
N GLU A 17 0.49 -8.80 32.37
CA GLU A 17 -0.83 -9.45 32.34
C GLU A 17 -1.90 -8.57 33.02
N GLU A 18 -1.52 -7.80 34.04
CA GLU A 18 -2.41 -6.86 34.71
C GLU A 18 -2.71 -5.65 33.81
N ILE A 19 -1.69 -5.07 33.17
CA ILE A 19 -1.86 -3.99 32.18
C ILE A 19 -2.71 -4.47 30.99
N ALA A 20 -2.50 -5.70 30.50
CA ALA A 20 -3.29 -6.25 29.40
C ALA A 20 -4.78 -6.40 29.72
N ARG A 21 -5.14 -6.56 31.00
CA ARG A 21 -6.55 -6.62 31.46
C ARG A 21 -7.18 -5.23 31.65
N LEU A 22 -6.35 -4.21 31.88
CA LEU A 22 -6.77 -2.81 32.01
C LEU A 22 -6.90 -2.10 30.66
N LEU A 23 -6.29 -2.66 29.61
CA LEU A 23 -6.48 -2.19 28.25
C LEU A 23 -7.91 -2.53 27.79
N PRO A 24 -8.67 -1.56 27.26
CA PRO A 24 -9.96 -1.86 26.66
C PRO A 24 -9.74 -2.89 25.54
N ILE A 25 -10.64 -3.90 25.47
CA ILE A 25 -10.68 -4.83 24.35
C ILE A 25 -10.68 -3.98 23.07
N PRO A 26 -9.68 -4.12 22.18
CA PRO A 26 -9.67 -3.34 20.95
C PRO A 26 -10.99 -3.61 20.23
N ALA A 27 -11.75 -2.56 19.95
CA ALA A 27 -12.88 -2.70 19.05
C ALA A 27 -12.30 -3.27 17.74
N ASP A 28 -12.83 -4.40 17.27
CA ASP A 28 -12.52 -4.94 15.95
C ASP A 28 -12.76 -3.84 14.92
N ARG A 29 -11.69 -3.15 14.54
CA ARG A 29 -11.68 -2.15 13.48
C ARG A 29 -11.13 -2.86 12.28
N ASP A 30 -12.03 -3.24 11.39
CA ASP A 30 -11.68 -3.68 10.05
C ASP A 30 -11.04 -2.48 9.34
N VAL A 31 -9.70 -2.42 9.32
CA VAL A 31 -8.94 -1.45 8.53
C VAL A 31 -8.52 -2.15 7.23
N PRO A 32 -8.77 -1.58 6.05
CA PRO A 32 -8.27 -2.12 4.77
C PRO A 32 -6.77 -2.45 4.82
N HIS A 33 -6.31 -3.58 4.27
CA HIS A 33 -4.97 -4.12 4.53
C HIS A 33 -3.81 -3.20 4.08
N GLU A 34 -3.93 -2.50 2.94
CA GLU A 34 -2.94 -1.49 2.54
C GLU A 34 -2.87 -0.32 3.52
N GLN A 35 -4.02 0.06 4.09
CA GLN A 35 -4.10 1.05 5.16
C GLN A 35 -3.63 0.48 6.50
N HIS A 36 -3.80 -0.81 6.77
CA HIS A 36 -3.25 -1.50 7.93
C HIS A 36 -1.72 -1.56 7.87
N LEU A 37 -1.13 -1.80 6.69
CA LEU A 37 0.33 -1.72 6.50
C LEU A 37 0.84 -0.29 6.66
N ARG A 38 0.19 0.72 6.04
CA ARG A 38 0.54 2.14 6.25
C ARG A 38 0.31 2.61 7.68
N HIS A 39 -0.75 2.14 8.33
CA HIS A 39 -1.07 2.45 9.73
C HIS A 39 -0.09 1.78 10.68
N LYS A 40 0.32 0.53 10.39
CA LYS A 40 1.39 -0.16 11.09
C LYS A 40 2.70 0.62 10.93
N ASP A 41 3.04 1.06 9.72
CA ASP A 41 4.24 1.84 9.46
C ASP A 41 4.19 3.21 10.19
N LEU A 42 3.04 3.89 10.21
CA LEU A 42 2.82 5.14 10.95
C LEU A 42 2.84 4.97 12.48
N LEU A 43 2.29 3.87 13.01
CA LEU A 43 2.36 3.53 14.43
C LEU A 43 3.79 3.17 14.84
N MET A 44 4.51 2.40 14.02
CA MET A 44 5.93 2.08 14.23
C MET A 44 6.77 3.35 14.23
N HIS A 45 6.52 4.26 13.28
CA HIS A 45 7.14 5.57 13.20
C HIS A 45 6.88 6.44 14.46
N THR A 46 5.69 6.38 15.03
CA THR A 46 5.34 7.15 16.25
C THR A 46 6.05 6.59 17.49
N ILE A 47 6.11 5.26 17.62
CA ILE A 47 6.79 4.58 18.74
C ILE A 47 8.31 4.84 18.72
N ASP A 48 8.93 4.83 17.53
CA ASP A 48 10.37 5.08 17.40
C ASP A 48 10.73 6.54 17.69
N ARG A 49 9.86 7.50 17.30
CA ARG A 49 9.99 8.92 17.67
C ARG A 49 9.86 9.12 19.17
N ASP A 50 8.88 8.48 19.83
CA ASP A 50 8.71 8.57 21.28
C ASP A 50 9.93 8.00 22.04
N ARG A 51 10.55 6.93 21.53
CA ARG A 51 11.79 6.37 22.12
C ARG A 51 13.00 7.27 21.90
N ALA A 52 13.13 7.89 20.73
CA ALA A 52 14.18 8.87 20.45
C ALA A 52 14.01 10.12 21.31
N ASP A 53 12.79 10.63 21.47
CA ASP A 53 12.46 11.77 22.32
C ASP A 53 12.67 11.47 23.80
N GLN A 54 12.38 10.24 24.25
CA GLN A 54 12.72 9.79 25.61
C GLN A 54 14.23 9.72 25.83
N ALA A 55 15.02 9.33 24.84
CA ALA A 55 16.49 9.34 24.89
C ALA A 55 17.08 10.78 24.84
N VAL A 56 16.38 11.74 24.23
CA VAL A 56 16.77 13.16 24.21
C VAL A 56 16.39 13.88 25.51
N ARG A 57 15.29 13.48 26.17
CA ARG A 57 14.80 14.07 27.42
C ARG A 57 15.70 13.84 28.65
N THR A 58 16.72 12.98 28.58
CA THR A 58 17.75 12.81 29.62
C THR A 58 18.90 13.82 29.55
N ARG A 59 18.82 14.86 28.71
CA ARG A 59 19.79 15.97 28.71
C ARG A 59 19.16 17.27 29.24
N PRO A 60 19.80 17.99 30.17
CA PRO A 60 19.21 19.20 30.75
C PRO A 60 19.18 20.33 29.71
N ALA A 61 17.97 20.78 29.37
CA ALA A 61 17.72 21.87 28.42
C ALA A 61 17.97 23.24 29.07
N ARG A 62 18.80 24.08 28.43
CA ARG A 62 18.87 25.52 28.72
C ARG A 62 17.73 26.23 28.00
N ARG A 63 16.91 26.95 28.76
CA ARG A 63 15.79 27.78 28.28
C ARG A 63 16.30 29.06 27.62
N LEU A 64 15.76 29.40 26.44
CA LEU A 64 15.64 30.79 26.00
C LEU A 64 14.28 31.03 25.32
N LEU A 65 13.75 32.22 25.59
CA LEU A 65 12.37 32.68 25.39
C LEU A 65 12.09 33.13 23.95
N ARG A 66 10.83 32.96 23.52
CA ARG A 66 10.24 33.61 22.33
C ARG A 66 10.04 35.11 22.58
N PRO A 67 9.79 35.88 21.50
CA PRO A 67 8.45 36.48 21.42
C PRO A 67 7.80 36.46 20.01
N ALA A 68 6.50 36.70 20.06
CA ALA A 68 5.48 36.63 19.01
C ALA A 68 5.44 37.87 18.09
N LEU A 69 4.82 37.75 16.90
CA LEU A 69 4.23 38.87 16.15
C LEU A 69 3.05 38.43 15.25
N LEU A 70 1.87 38.93 15.63
CA LEU A 70 0.66 39.43 14.93
C LEU A 70 0.35 39.09 13.44
N ALA A 71 -0.93 38.76 13.21
CA ALA A 71 -1.66 38.67 11.91
C ALA A 71 -2.03 40.06 11.33
N PRO A 72 -2.59 40.17 10.09
CA PRO A 72 -4.04 40.00 9.89
C PRO A 72 -4.50 39.42 8.53
N ALA A 73 -5.82 39.17 8.46
CA ALA A 73 -6.60 38.54 7.39
C ALA A 73 -6.97 39.47 6.21
N THR A 74 -7.24 38.87 5.04
CA THR A 74 -8.22 39.37 4.05
C THR A 74 -8.96 38.21 3.38
N ALA A 75 -10.29 38.37 3.27
CA ALA A 75 -11.22 37.47 2.61
C ALA A 75 -11.49 37.94 1.17
N LEU A 76 -11.78 37.00 0.25
CA LEU A 76 -12.53 37.27 -0.98
C LEU A 76 -13.24 35.98 -1.43
N ALA A 77 -14.56 36.04 -1.38
CA ALA A 77 -15.47 35.05 -1.91
C ALA A 77 -15.69 35.28 -3.42
N LEU A 78 -15.82 34.20 -4.19
CA LEU A 78 -16.56 34.21 -5.46
C LEU A 78 -17.06 32.80 -5.79
N ALA A 79 -18.38 32.69 -5.84
CA ALA A 79 -19.15 31.53 -6.28
C ALA A 79 -19.24 31.51 -7.81
N CYS A 80 -19.30 30.31 -8.40
CA CYS A 80 -20.06 30.05 -9.62
C CYS A 80 -20.49 28.57 -9.67
N ALA A 81 -21.80 28.38 -9.77
CA ALA A 81 -22.48 27.11 -9.95
C ALA A 81 -22.48 26.71 -11.42
N LEU A 82 -22.33 25.42 -11.73
CA LEU A 82 -22.88 24.81 -12.94
C LEU A 82 -23.40 23.41 -12.64
N THR A 83 -24.72 23.30 -12.70
CA THR A 83 -25.50 22.06 -12.83
C THR A 83 -25.46 21.56 -14.27
N ALA A 84 -25.25 20.25 -14.45
CA ALA A 84 -25.79 19.52 -15.61
C ALA A 84 -26.06 18.07 -15.18
N GLY A 85 -27.33 17.77 -14.96
CA GLY A 85 -27.83 16.42 -14.76
C GLY A 85 -27.92 15.68 -16.09
N ILE A 86 -27.56 14.40 -16.07
CA ILE A 86 -28.10 13.41 -17.00
C ILE A 86 -28.55 12.23 -16.14
N ALA A 87 -29.88 12.11 -16.02
CA ALA A 87 -30.52 10.88 -15.59
C ALA A 87 -30.46 9.88 -16.75
N LEU A 88 -29.97 8.68 -16.48
CA LEU A 88 -30.47 7.49 -17.15
C LEU A 88 -30.92 6.49 -16.07
N THR A 89 -32.22 6.24 -16.12
CA THR A 89 -32.95 5.27 -15.32
C THR A 89 -32.67 3.85 -15.80
N ASP A 90 -32.43 3.01 -14.81
CA ASP A 90 -32.87 1.63 -14.64
C ASP A 90 -32.53 0.57 -15.70
N SER A 91 -31.82 -0.46 -15.22
CA SER A 91 -32.05 -1.84 -15.60
C SER A 91 -31.56 -2.74 -14.47
N ARG A 92 -32.41 -2.91 -13.46
CA ARG A 92 -32.41 -4.10 -12.60
C ARG A 92 -32.78 -5.34 -13.41
N ASP A 93 -31.76 -6.09 -13.81
CA ASP A 93 -31.69 -7.56 -13.75
C ASP A 93 -30.42 -7.99 -14.48
N LYS A 94 -29.41 -8.54 -13.77
CA LYS A 94 -28.29 -9.37 -14.29
C LYS A 94 -27.19 -9.60 -13.24
N GLY A 95 -27.49 -10.35 -12.18
CA GLY A 95 -26.48 -10.71 -11.16
C GLY A 95 -25.40 -11.69 -11.62
N SER A 96 -25.54 -12.32 -12.78
CA SER A 96 -24.59 -13.36 -13.26
C SER A 96 -24.12 -13.16 -14.71
N HIS A 97 -24.98 -12.71 -15.61
CA HIS A 97 -24.60 -12.49 -17.01
C HIS A 97 -23.84 -11.18 -17.26
N GLY A 98 -24.01 -10.15 -16.40
CA GLY A 98 -23.31 -8.86 -16.53
C GLY A 98 -21.86 -8.91 -16.07
N ALA A 99 -21.59 -9.56 -14.94
CA ALA A 99 -20.22 -9.71 -14.42
C ALA A 99 -19.31 -10.45 -15.42
N ALA A 100 -19.79 -11.54 -16.02
CA ALA A 100 -19.02 -12.28 -17.02
C ALA A 100 -18.85 -11.52 -18.35
N SER A 101 -19.80 -10.65 -18.74
CA SER A 101 -19.66 -9.82 -19.95
C SER A 101 -18.66 -8.68 -19.76
N ASP A 102 -18.64 -8.08 -18.57
CA ASP A 102 -17.78 -6.94 -18.25
C ASP A 102 -16.32 -7.36 -18.00
N MET A 103 -16.09 -8.63 -17.66
CA MET A 103 -14.74 -9.17 -17.50
C MET A 103 -13.99 -9.35 -18.82
N ARG A 104 -14.67 -9.65 -19.94
CA ARG A 104 -13.98 -9.94 -21.22
C ARG A 104 -13.14 -8.77 -21.73
N PRO A 105 -13.63 -7.52 -21.74
CA PRO A 105 -12.80 -6.39 -22.16
C PRO A 105 -11.63 -6.11 -21.21
N ALA A 106 -11.80 -6.33 -19.90
CA ALA A 106 -10.72 -6.17 -18.93
C ALA A 106 -9.64 -7.24 -19.09
N ALA A 107 -10.05 -8.50 -19.27
CA ALA A 107 -9.15 -9.62 -19.55
C ALA A 107 -8.35 -9.39 -20.84
N ALA A 108 -9.01 -8.99 -21.93
CA ALA A 108 -8.33 -8.67 -23.18
C ALA A 108 -7.36 -7.47 -23.07
N LEU A 109 -7.66 -6.49 -22.20
CA LEU A 109 -6.72 -5.41 -21.89
C LEU A 109 -5.51 -5.96 -21.11
N LEU A 110 -5.73 -6.72 -20.05
CA LEU A 110 -4.67 -7.35 -19.25
C LEU A 110 -3.79 -8.31 -20.06
N ASP A 111 -4.34 -9.03 -21.04
CA ASP A 111 -3.57 -9.89 -21.93
C ASP A 111 -2.63 -9.08 -22.84
N ARG A 112 -3.07 -7.92 -23.33
CA ARG A 112 -2.21 -7.00 -24.10
C ARG A 112 -1.11 -6.39 -23.24
N ILE A 113 -1.45 -5.96 -22.02
CA ILE A 113 -0.48 -5.46 -21.03
C ILE A 113 0.53 -6.56 -20.70
N SER A 114 0.07 -7.80 -20.50
CA SER A 114 0.91 -8.97 -20.25
C SER A 114 1.90 -9.22 -21.38
N ALA A 115 1.45 -9.15 -22.63
CA ALA A 115 2.31 -9.31 -23.79
C ALA A 115 3.40 -8.23 -23.84
N ALA A 116 3.03 -6.96 -23.66
CA ALA A 116 4.00 -5.86 -23.61
C ALA A 116 4.99 -6.01 -22.45
N ALA A 117 4.50 -6.38 -21.27
CA ALA A 117 5.33 -6.58 -20.08
C ALA A 117 6.39 -7.67 -20.28
N GLY A 118 6.06 -8.73 -21.03
CA GLY A 118 6.96 -9.84 -21.32
C GLY A 118 8.13 -9.50 -22.26
N GLU A 119 8.01 -8.41 -23.03
CA GLU A 119 9.04 -7.97 -23.98
C GLU A 119 10.09 -7.03 -23.36
N HIS A 120 9.88 -6.57 -22.13
CA HIS A 120 10.87 -5.73 -21.45
C HIS A 120 12.15 -6.52 -21.16
N PRO A 121 13.33 -5.86 -21.22
CA PRO A 121 14.58 -6.49 -20.85
C PRO A 121 14.58 -6.85 -19.35
N ALA A 122 15.02 -8.07 -19.05
CA ALA A 122 15.23 -8.46 -17.66
C ALA A 122 16.44 -7.72 -17.08
N LEU A 123 16.29 -7.20 -15.88
CA LEU A 123 17.38 -6.61 -15.12
C LEU A 123 18.04 -7.67 -14.24
N THR A 124 19.31 -7.48 -13.93
CA THR A 124 19.99 -8.25 -12.90
C THR A 124 20.06 -7.43 -11.63
N VAL A 125 19.49 -7.95 -10.55
CA VAL A 125 19.53 -7.34 -9.22
C VAL A 125 20.35 -8.25 -8.32
N ARG A 126 21.43 -7.73 -7.74
CA ARG A 126 22.27 -8.52 -6.82
C ARG A 126 21.67 -8.53 -5.42
N ASP A 127 22.01 -9.56 -4.66
CA ASP A 127 21.55 -9.78 -3.29
C ASP A 127 22.02 -8.67 -2.32
N ASP A 128 23.11 -7.95 -2.64
CA ASP A 128 23.67 -6.85 -1.84
C ASP A 128 23.14 -5.46 -2.21
N GLN A 129 22.18 -5.37 -3.14
CA GLN A 129 21.63 -4.11 -3.64
C GLN A 129 20.24 -3.80 -3.05
N PHE A 130 19.73 -2.63 -3.43
CA PHE A 130 18.39 -2.17 -3.11
C PHE A 130 17.59 -1.96 -4.39
N VAL A 131 16.31 -2.34 -4.34
CA VAL A 131 15.33 -1.86 -5.32
C VAL A 131 14.82 -0.52 -4.83
N TYR A 132 15.06 0.51 -5.63
CA TYR A 132 14.54 1.86 -5.42
C TYR A 132 13.18 2.01 -6.08
N THR A 133 12.25 2.69 -5.41
CA THR A 133 10.96 3.09 -5.97
C THR A 133 10.64 4.50 -5.54
N LYS A 134 10.24 5.34 -6.49
CA LYS A 134 9.75 6.69 -6.27
C LYS A 134 8.31 6.77 -6.68
N GLU A 135 7.47 7.23 -5.78
CA GLU A 135 6.05 7.41 -6.02
C GLU A 135 5.55 8.72 -5.39
N LYS A 136 4.41 9.21 -5.87
CA LYS A 136 3.59 10.15 -5.12
C LYS A 136 2.41 9.41 -4.52
N THR A 137 2.16 9.59 -3.22
CA THR A 137 1.11 8.84 -2.53
C THR A 137 0.29 9.69 -1.57
N ARG A 138 -0.96 9.27 -1.34
CA ARG A 138 -1.82 9.79 -0.28
C ARG A 138 -2.72 8.68 0.23
N GLY A 139 -3.00 8.70 1.52
CA GLY A 139 -3.89 7.76 2.19
C GLY A 139 -4.85 8.49 3.12
N ALA A 140 -6.01 7.88 3.35
CA ALA A 140 -6.91 8.31 4.41
C ALA A 140 -6.50 7.70 5.74
N ASP A 141 -6.41 8.55 6.78
CA ASP A 141 -6.39 8.13 8.16
C ASP A 141 -7.83 7.80 8.60
N VAL A 142 -8.05 6.60 9.12
CA VAL A 142 -9.36 6.12 9.60
C VAL A 142 -9.43 5.95 11.13
N THR A 143 -8.39 6.34 11.86
CA THR A 143 -8.27 6.15 13.32
C THR A 143 -9.33 6.89 14.12
N THR A 144 -9.87 7.97 13.57
CA THR A 144 -10.98 8.73 14.18
C THR A 144 -12.35 8.11 13.93
N GLY A 145 -12.41 6.99 13.20
CA GLY A 145 -13.65 6.35 12.74
C GLY A 145 -14.20 6.94 11.44
N LYS A 146 -13.59 8.01 10.93
CA LYS A 146 -13.86 8.59 9.60
C LYS A 146 -12.57 8.62 8.80
N ALA A 147 -12.69 8.45 7.48
CA ALA A 147 -11.58 8.62 6.54
C ALA A 147 -11.25 10.11 6.40
N VAL A 148 -10.07 10.49 6.86
CA VAL A 148 -9.49 11.83 6.72
C VAL A 148 -8.32 11.73 5.76
N LEU A 149 -8.49 12.24 4.53
CA LEU A 149 -7.47 12.15 3.50
C LEU A 149 -6.27 13.07 3.83
N GLY A 150 -5.08 12.49 3.91
CA GLY A 150 -3.83 13.23 4.05
C GLY A 150 -3.41 13.96 2.76
N PRO A 151 -2.37 14.82 2.84
CA PRO A 151 -1.80 15.46 1.65
C PRO A 151 -1.19 14.43 0.70
N LEU A 152 -0.95 14.85 -0.55
CA LEU A 152 -0.15 14.08 -1.49
C LEU A 152 1.33 14.31 -1.22
N THR A 153 2.05 13.26 -0.89
CA THR A 153 3.45 13.28 -0.44
C THR A 153 4.35 12.60 -1.48
N ASP A 154 5.61 13.03 -1.54
CA ASP A 154 6.66 12.28 -2.23
C ASP A 154 7.13 11.15 -1.32
N ARG A 155 7.23 9.94 -1.89
CA ARG A 155 7.68 8.76 -1.17
C ARG A 155 8.74 8.02 -1.99
N GLU A 156 9.89 7.83 -1.38
CA GLU A 156 11.00 7.05 -1.92
C GLU A 156 11.24 5.83 -1.02
N VAL A 157 11.40 4.65 -1.62
CA VAL A 157 11.64 3.40 -0.89
C VAL A 157 12.89 2.72 -1.43
N TRP A 158 13.73 2.22 -0.54
CA TRP A 158 14.88 1.37 -0.84
C TRP A 158 14.66 0.01 -0.19
N SER A 159 14.22 -0.98 -0.97
CA SER A 159 13.91 -2.33 -0.49
C SER A 159 15.14 -3.23 -0.60
N ALA A 160 15.62 -3.76 0.52
CA ALA A 160 16.80 -4.62 0.58
C ALA A 160 16.57 -5.96 -0.14
N GLN A 161 17.55 -6.38 -0.95
CA GLN A 161 17.45 -7.59 -1.78
C GLN A 161 18.11 -8.82 -1.15
N GLU A 162 18.69 -8.67 0.04
CA GLU A 162 19.35 -9.77 0.75
C GLU A 162 18.39 -10.96 0.91
N PRO A 163 18.86 -12.19 0.64
CA PRO A 163 17.99 -13.39 0.63
C PRO A 163 17.60 -13.85 2.04
N GLY A 164 18.38 -13.48 3.06
CA GLY A 164 18.19 -13.89 4.44
C GLY A 164 16.97 -13.27 5.14
N ARG A 165 16.77 -13.59 6.41
CA ARG A 165 15.76 -12.91 7.24
C ARG A 165 16.32 -11.57 7.69
N LEU A 166 15.54 -10.50 7.56
CA LEU A 166 15.98 -9.15 7.91
C LEU A 166 15.10 -8.55 9.00
N LEU A 167 15.72 -7.91 9.99
CA LEU A 167 15.01 -7.05 10.95
C LEU A 167 14.78 -5.64 10.38
N LYS A 168 15.67 -5.20 9.47
CA LYS A 168 15.57 -3.95 8.73
C LYS A 168 15.43 -4.26 7.24
N LEU A 169 14.25 -4.03 6.70
CA LEU A 169 13.85 -4.41 5.35
C LEU A 169 14.29 -3.38 4.30
N GLY A 170 14.67 -2.18 4.74
CA GLY A 170 15.01 -1.09 3.84
C GLY A 170 15.01 0.28 4.49
N LEU A 171 14.89 1.30 3.65
CA LEU A 171 14.62 2.68 4.05
C LEU A 171 13.39 3.20 3.29
N VAL A 172 12.66 4.11 3.93
CA VAL A 172 11.64 4.94 3.29
C VAL A 172 11.97 6.40 3.58
N ARG A 173 11.79 7.27 2.58
CA ARG A 173 11.82 8.72 2.74
C ARG A 173 10.46 9.27 2.34
N GLU A 174 9.83 10.00 3.26
CA GLU A 174 8.51 10.62 3.05
C GLU A 174 8.54 12.00 3.69
N ASP A 175 8.04 13.01 2.97
CA ASP A 175 8.05 14.42 3.39
C ASP A 175 9.41 14.96 3.88
N GLY A 176 10.50 14.45 3.28
CA GLY A 176 11.87 14.83 3.58
C GLY A 176 12.47 14.14 4.82
N GLU A 177 11.67 13.39 5.57
CA GLU A 177 12.14 12.58 6.69
C GLU A 177 12.46 11.15 6.21
N THR A 178 13.55 10.55 6.72
CA THR A 178 13.99 9.20 6.33
C THR A 178 13.90 8.25 7.51
N PHE A 179 13.27 7.10 7.32
CA PHE A 179 13.01 6.10 8.35
C PHE A 179 13.43 4.70 7.90
N PRO A 180 13.83 3.84 8.83
CA PRO A 180 13.99 2.43 8.54
C PRO A 180 12.62 1.77 8.28
N VAL A 181 12.56 0.91 7.27
CA VAL A 181 11.46 -0.04 7.15
C VAL A 181 11.86 -1.26 7.97
N ASN A 182 11.13 -1.54 9.05
CA ASN A 182 11.46 -2.62 9.97
C ASN A 182 10.58 -3.85 9.71
N ALA A 183 11.05 -5.01 10.19
CA ALA A 183 10.23 -6.21 10.31
C ALA A 183 8.98 -5.93 11.16
N GLU A 184 7.95 -6.75 10.99
CA GLU A 184 6.70 -6.58 11.72
C GLU A 184 6.92 -6.61 13.24
N LEU A 185 6.12 -5.84 13.97
CA LEU A 185 6.20 -5.80 15.42
C LEU A 185 6.03 -7.20 16.02
N GLY A 186 7.04 -7.66 16.77
CA GLY A 186 7.08 -9.00 17.35
C GLY A 186 7.91 -10.01 16.56
N ASP A 187 8.31 -9.71 15.32
CA ASP A 187 9.24 -10.55 14.56
C ASP A 187 10.69 -10.34 15.03
N THR A 188 11.09 -11.12 16.03
CA THR A 188 12.45 -11.09 16.59
C THR A 188 13.47 -11.86 15.77
N HIS A 189 13.02 -12.66 14.78
CA HIS A 189 13.89 -13.48 13.93
C HIS A 189 14.07 -12.90 12.52
N GLY A 190 13.46 -11.75 12.24
CA GLY A 190 13.49 -11.06 10.96
C GLY A 190 12.55 -11.67 9.92
N THR A 191 12.22 -10.87 8.92
CA THR A 191 11.27 -11.23 7.87
C THR A 191 12.01 -11.87 6.70
N ALA A 192 11.61 -13.08 6.32
CA ALA A 192 12.16 -13.78 5.16
C ALA A 192 11.69 -13.16 3.83
N ALA A 193 12.41 -13.40 2.74
CA ALA A 193 11.94 -13.02 1.41
C ALA A 193 10.59 -13.69 1.12
N GLY A 194 9.63 -12.93 0.60
CA GLY A 194 8.28 -13.42 0.40
C GLY A 194 7.28 -12.31 0.10
N ILE A 195 5.99 -12.62 0.22
CA ILE A 195 4.89 -11.69 -0.08
C ILE A 195 4.93 -10.40 0.75
N ASN A 196 5.43 -10.48 1.99
CA ASN A 196 5.58 -9.34 2.90
C ASN A 196 6.95 -8.66 2.80
N ARG A 197 7.88 -9.23 2.03
CA ARG A 197 9.22 -8.69 1.76
C ARG A 197 9.68 -9.14 0.36
N PRO A 198 9.08 -8.59 -0.70
CA PRO A 198 9.39 -9.02 -2.05
C PRO A 198 10.84 -8.68 -2.39
N THR A 199 11.57 -9.68 -2.88
CA THR A 199 12.89 -9.49 -3.51
C THR A 199 12.79 -9.86 -4.98
N TYR A 200 13.64 -9.28 -5.82
CA TYR A 200 13.67 -9.58 -7.26
C TYR A 200 13.90 -11.07 -7.51
N ARG A 201 14.75 -11.70 -6.70
CA ARG A 201 14.99 -13.15 -6.71
C ARG A 201 13.74 -13.95 -6.34
N TRP A 202 13.01 -13.56 -5.29
CA TRP A 202 11.76 -14.22 -4.93
C TRP A 202 10.69 -14.04 -6.01
N LEU A 203 10.53 -12.83 -6.55
CA LEU A 203 9.62 -12.55 -7.67
C LEU A 203 9.95 -13.42 -8.90
N SER A 204 11.24 -13.62 -9.19
CA SER A 204 11.71 -14.47 -10.29
C SER A 204 11.44 -15.95 -10.06
N SER A 205 11.21 -16.38 -8.81
CA SER A 205 10.91 -17.76 -8.44
C SER A 205 9.42 -18.11 -8.44
N LEU A 206 8.55 -17.11 -8.60
CA LEU A 206 7.11 -17.33 -8.64
C LEU A 206 6.71 -18.16 -9.87
N PRO A 207 5.65 -18.98 -9.78
CA PRO A 207 5.09 -19.64 -10.95
C PRO A 207 4.74 -18.62 -12.04
N THR A 208 5.03 -18.97 -13.29
CA THR A 208 4.68 -18.14 -14.45
C THR A 208 3.43 -18.64 -15.17
N ASP A 209 2.94 -19.84 -14.85
CA ASP A 209 1.60 -20.27 -15.21
C ASP A 209 0.57 -19.43 -14.43
N PRO A 210 -0.39 -18.78 -15.09
CA PRO A 210 -1.33 -17.89 -14.42
C PRO A 210 -2.27 -18.59 -13.44
N ASP A 211 -2.63 -19.86 -13.65
CA ASP A 211 -3.50 -20.59 -12.71
C ASP A 211 -2.73 -21.03 -11.46
N GLU A 212 -1.49 -21.51 -11.63
CA GLU A 212 -0.61 -21.85 -10.52
C GLU A 212 -0.23 -20.61 -9.70
N LEU A 213 0.11 -19.51 -10.36
CA LEU A 213 0.43 -18.24 -9.70
C LEU A 213 -0.76 -17.71 -8.93
N LEU A 214 -1.95 -17.72 -9.54
CA LEU A 214 -3.16 -17.26 -8.89
C LEU A 214 -3.49 -18.13 -7.66
N THR A 215 -3.37 -19.46 -7.78
CA THR A 215 -3.53 -20.40 -6.67
C THR A 215 -2.55 -20.09 -5.52
N TYR A 216 -1.28 -19.83 -5.84
CA TYR A 216 -0.28 -19.43 -4.86
C TYR A 216 -0.68 -18.14 -4.12
N LEU A 217 -1.13 -17.11 -4.86
CA LEU A 217 -1.56 -15.84 -4.26
C LEU A 217 -2.84 -16.01 -3.41
N TYR A 218 -3.81 -16.80 -3.86
CA TYR A 218 -4.97 -17.18 -3.04
C TYR A 218 -4.61 -17.97 -1.78
N ALA A 219 -3.45 -18.62 -1.71
CA ALA A 219 -2.99 -19.26 -0.49
C ALA A 219 -2.20 -18.31 0.42
N LYS A 220 -1.46 -17.35 -0.15
CA LYS A 220 -0.47 -16.55 0.59
C LYS A 220 -0.91 -15.14 0.94
N THR A 221 -1.83 -14.55 0.19
CA THR A 221 -2.30 -13.19 0.45
C THR A 221 -3.05 -13.11 1.79
N PRO A 222 -2.64 -12.25 2.72
CA PRO A 222 -3.43 -11.96 3.91
C PRO A 222 -4.74 -11.26 3.53
N PHE A 223 -5.83 -11.54 4.24
CA PHE A 223 -7.10 -10.83 4.06
C PHE A 223 -7.84 -10.75 5.39
N ALA A 224 -8.56 -9.65 5.58
CA ALA A 224 -9.37 -9.44 6.77
C ALA A 224 -10.74 -10.12 6.63
N THR A 225 -11.33 -10.48 7.77
CA THR A 225 -12.71 -10.96 7.84
C THR A 225 -13.65 -9.92 7.22
N GLY A 226 -14.69 -10.37 6.52
CA GLY A 226 -15.65 -9.46 5.89
C GLY A 226 -15.18 -8.84 4.56
N ARG A 227 -13.91 -9.00 4.15
CA ARG A 227 -13.46 -8.64 2.80
C ARG A 227 -13.65 -9.78 1.80
N GLU A 228 -13.81 -9.43 0.54
CA GLU A 228 -13.78 -10.42 -0.54
C GLU A 228 -12.33 -10.89 -0.78
N ARG A 229 -12.12 -12.22 -0.80
CA ARG A 229 -10.80 -12.81 -1.00
C ARG A 229 -10.17 -12.36 -2.34
N ASP A 230 -10.98 -12.33 -3.38
CA ASP A 230 -10.61 -11.87 -4.72
C ASP A 230 -10.14 -10.41 -4.72
N GLN A 231 -10.74 -9.55 -3.87
CA GLN A 231 -10.28 -8.16 -3.72
C GLN A 231 -8.88 -8.10 -3.15
N ALA A 232 -8.63 -8.86 -2.07
CA ALA A 232 -7.32 -8.88 -1.43
C ALA A 232 -6.24 -9.39 -2.39
N VAL A 233 -6.54 -10.43 -3.17
CA VAL A 233 -5.62 -10.96 -4.19
C VAL A 233 -5.39 -9.96 -5.32
N PHE A 234 -6.44 -9.26 -5.78
CA PHE A 234 -6.30 -8.17 -6.73
C PHE A 234 -5.34 -7.10 -6.18
N GLU A 235 -5.65 -6.47 -5.05
CA GLU A 235 -4.80 -5.46 -4.40
C GLU A 235 -3.34 -5.93 -4.22
N GLN A 236 -3.14 -7.18 -3.80
CA GLN A 236 -1.80 -7.74 -3.65
C GLN A 236 -1.02 -7.81 -4.96
N ILE A 237 -1.66 -8.17 -6.08
CA ILE A 237 -1.03 -8.14 -7.40
C ILE A 237 -0.63 -6.70 -7.76
N GLY A 238 -1.53 -5.74 -7.56
CA GLY A 238 -1.25 -4.32 -7.82
C GLY A 238 -0.07 -3.80 -6.98
N SER A 239 -0.02 -4.16 -5.70
CA SER A 239 1.10 -3.82 -4.81
C SER A 239 2.43 -4.42 -5.26
N LEU A 240 2.45 -5.64 -5.78
CA LEU A 240 3.67 -6.25 -6.32
C LEU A 240 4.13 -5.55 -7.61
N LEU A 241 3.18 -5.14 -8.46
CA LEU A 241 3.44 -4.45 -9.73
C LEU A 241 3.92 -3.01 -9.57
N GLY A 242 3.62 -2.35 -8.45
CA GLY A 242 4.15 -1.02 -8.08
C GLY A 242 5.63 -1.02 -7.68
N GLY A 243 6.41 -1.99 -8.14
CA GLY A 243 7.83 -2.12 -7.86
C GLY A 243 8.58 -2.74 -9.04
N LEU A 244 9.90 -2.87 -8.90
CA LEU A 244 10.72 -3.46 -9.97
C LEU A 244 10.43 -4.95 -10.14
N MET A 245 9.93 -5.33 -11.32
CA MET A 245 9.40 -6.67 -11.59
C MET A 245 10.20 -7.41 -12.67
N PRO A 246 10.50 -8.72 -12.50
CA PRO A 246 10.96 -9.56 -13.60
C PRO A 246 9.91 -9.61 -14.72
N PRO A 247 10.27 -9.38 -16.00
CA PRO A 247 9.31 -9.26 -17.11
C PRO A 247 8.34 -10.45 -17.24
N ARG A 248 8.86 -11.68 -17.09
CA ARG A 248 8.03 -12.90 -17.14
C ARG A 248 7.04 -12.99 -15.98
N THR A 249 7.45 -12.57 -14.78
CA THR A 249 6.59 -12.52 -13.60
C THR A 249 5.53 -11.43 -13.75
N ALA A 250 5.88 -10.25 -14.27
CA ALA A 250 4.92 -9.18 -14.58
C ALA A 250 3.83 -9.69 -15.54
N ALA A 251 4.24 -10.31 -16.65
CA ALA A 251 3.33 -10.88 -17.62
C ALA A 251 2.39 -11.93 -17.00
N ALA A 252 2.91 -12.81 -16.14
CA ALA A 252 2.10 -13.81 -15.44
C ALA A 252 1.12 -13.19 -14.44
N LEU A 253 1.54 -12.16 -13.68
CA LEU A 253 0.68 -11.44 -12.74
C LEU A 253 -0.50 -10.76 -13.45
N TYR A 254 -0.29 -10.16 -14.62
CA TYR A 254 -1.38 -9.57 -15.41
C TYR A 254 -2.38 -10.64 -15.92
N ARG A 255 -1.89 -11.78 -16.40
CA ARG A 255 -2.75 -12.90 -16.80
C ARG A 255 -3.50 -13.52 -15.63
N ALA A 256 -2.86 -13.61 -14.46
CA ALA A 256 -3.50 -14.06 -13.23
C ALA A 256 -4.61 -13.08 -12.81
N ALA A 257 -4.34 -11.76 -12.86
CA ALA A 257 -5.34 -10.73 -12.57
C ALA A 257 -6.55 -10.81 -13.51
N ALA A 258 -6.35 -11.16 -14.79
CA ALA A 258 -7.44 -11.31 -15.76
C ALA A 258 -8.43 -12.42 -15.41
N LYS A 259 -7.98 -13.40 -14.62
CA LYS A 259 -8.79 -14.54 -14.16
C LYS A 259 -9.52 -14.26 -12.84
N ILE A 260 -9.23 -13.15 -12.16
CA ILE A 260 -9.89 -12.80 -10.90
C ILE A 260 -11.35 -12.41 -11.17
N PRO A 261 -12.34 -13.06 -10.51
CA PRO A 261 -13.74 -12.67 -10.64
C PRO A 261 -13.99 -11.19 -10.28
N GLY A 262 -14.78 -10.51 -11.10
CA GLY A 262 -15.21 -9.12 -10.87
C GLY A 262 -14.24 -8.05 -11.37
N VAL A 263 -13.16 -8.43 -12.07
CA VAL A 263 -12.27 -7.46 -12.72
C VAL A 263 -12.96 -6.85 -13.95
N THR A 264 -13.08 -5.52 -13.98
CA THR A 264 -13.85 -4.77 -14.99
C THR A 264 -13.03 -3.59 -15.55
N PRO A 265 -13.36 -3.07 -16.74
CA PRO A 265 -12.73 -1.86 -17.27
C PRO A 265 -13.04 -0.63 -16.41
N ALA A 266 -12.07 0.28 -16.34
CA ALA A 266 -12.20 1.56 -15.65
C ALA A 266 -11.67 2.70 -16.56
N PRO A 267 -12.38 3.08 -17.64
CA PRO A 267 -11.87 4.00 -18.67
C PRO A 267 -11.62 5.44 -18.17
N LYS A 268 -12.12 5.78 -16.98
CA LYS A 268 -11.94 7.08 -16.32
C LYS A 268 -10.93 7.02 -15.17
N ALA A 269 -10.21 5.92 -15.01
CA ALA A 269 -9.24 5.75 -13.94
C ALA A 269 -8.08 6.76 -14.11
N ARG A 270 -7.64 7.27 -12.97
CA ARG A 270 -6.53 8.23 -12.86
C ARG A 270 -5.69 7.87 -11.64
N ASP A 271 -4.38 8.04 -11.78
CA ASP A 271 -3.45 7.87 -10.67
C ASP A 271 -3.50 9.07 -9.70
N ALA A 272 -2.62 9.06 -8.69
CA ALA A 272 -2.62 10.10 -7.66
C ALA A 272 -2.28 11.51 -8.17
N ILE A 273 -1.58 11.63 -9.30
CA ILE A 273 -1.20 12.92 -9.90
C ILE A 273 -2.12 13.32 -11.07
N GLY A 274 -3.13 12.52 -11.37
CA GLY A 274 -4.18 12.82 -12.34
C GLY A 274 -3.92 12.33 -13.77
N ARG A 275 -2.84 11.57 -14.01
CA ARG A 275 -2.57 10.93 -15.31
C ARG A 275 -3.72 9.97 -15.61
N GLN A 276 -4.36 10.15 -16.76
CA GLN A 276 -5.38 9.24 -17.24
C GLN A 276 -4.73 8.19 -18.12
N GLY A 277 -5.15 6.94 -17.94
CA GLY A 277 -4.61 5.82 -18.66
C GLY A 277 -5.66 4.78 -19.02
N LEU A 278 -5.18 3.62 -19.46
CA LEU A 278 -6.00 2.42 -19.59
C LEU A 278 -6.28 1.92 -18.17
N GLY A 279 -7.54 1.78 -17.80
CA GLY A 279 -7.90 1.42 -16.44
C GLY A 279 -8.61 0.08 -16.34
N ILE A 280 -8.32 -0.63 -15.26
CA ILE A 280 -9.12 -1.75 -14.78
C ILE A 280 -9.46 -1.55 -13.31
N ALA A 281 -10.47 -2.25 -12.83
CA ALA A 281 -10.88 -2.16 -11.44
C ALA A 281 -11.51 -3.44 -10.95
N ARG A 282 -11.56 -3.56 -9.63
CA ARG A 282 -12.36 -4.56 -8.94
C ARG A 282 -13.10 -3.92 -7.77
N ASP A 283 -14.35 -4.34 -7.59
CA ASP A 283 -15.20 -3.90 -6.51
C ASP A 283 -15.30 -5.00 -5.45
N ASP A 284 -15.00 -4.66 -4.20
CA ASP A 284 -15.43 -5.43 -3.04
C ASP A 284 -16.83 -4.97 -2.65
N THR A 285 -17.84 -5.71 -3.10
CA THR A 285 -19.25 -5.35 -2.87
C THR A 285 -19.65 -5.54 -1.41
N ARG A 286 -19.03 -6.52 -0.73
CA ARG A 286 -19.25 -6.77 0.70
C ARG A 286 -18.72 -5.65 1.56
N TYR A 287 -17.52 -5.17 1.27
CA TYR A 287 -16.85 -4.11 2.03
C TYR A 287 -17.21 -2.70 1.55
N GLY A 288 -17.67 -2.56 0.30
CA GLY A 288 -18.04 -1.28 -0.30
C GLY A 288 -16.84 -0.45 -0.75
N VAL A 289 -15.83 -1.10 -1.32
CA VAL A 289 -14.59 -0.46 -1.80
C VAL A 289 -14.36 -0.85 -3.25
N ARG A 290 -13.84 0.09 -4.04
CA ARG A 290 -13.35 -0.14 -5.38
C ARG A 290 -11.87 0.20 -5.44
N THR A 291 -11.09 -0.66 -6.08
CA THR A 291 -9.68 -0.40 -6.40
C THR A 291 -9.54 -0.33 -7.91
N GLU A 292 -8.84 0.69 -8.39
CA GLU A 292 -8.55 0.90 -9.80
C GLU A 292 -7.04 0.91 -10.03
N TRP A 293 -6.61 0.31 -11.14
CA TRP A 293 -5.25 0.40 -11.66
C TRP A 293 -5.24 1.24 -12.92
N VAL A 294 -4.13 1.92 -13.15
CA VAL A 294 -3.96 2.82 -14.28
C VAL A 294 -2.67 2.45 -15.01
N PHE A 295 -2.77 2.30 -16.32
CA PHE A 295 -1.65 1.97 -17.20
C PHE A 295 -1.46 3.05 -18.25
N ASP A 296 -0.22 3.29 -18.65
CA ASP A 296 0.08 4.20 -19.75
C ASP A 296 -0.54 3.68 -21.05
N THR A 297 -0.96 4.61 -21.91
CA THR A 297 -1.63 4.27 -23.17
C THR A 297 -0.65 3.88 -24.28
N LYS A 298 0.64 4.20 -24.13
CA LYS A 298 1.68 3.99 -25.14
C LYS A 298 2.45 2.70 -24.91
N ASP A 299 2.94 2.49 -23.70
CA ASP A 299 3.84 1.39 -23.36
C ASP A 299 3.26 0.42 -22.32
N TYR A 300 2.03 0.67 -21.85
CA TYR A 300 1.36 -0.12 -20.82
C TYR A 300 2.06 -0.15 -19.46
N ALA A 301 2.97 0.79 -19.18
CA ALA A 301 3.60 0.90 -17.87
C ALA A 301 2.53 1.13 -16.78
N PHE A 302 2.69 0.49 -15.63
CA PHE A 302 1.82 0.70 -14.48
C PHE A 302 2.07 2.10 -13.91
N LEU A 303 1.06 2.96 -13.97
CA LEU A 303 1.14 4.35 -13.53
C LEU A 303 0.76 4.52 -12.06
N GLY A 304 0.05 3.55 -11.47
CA GLY A 304 -0.38 3.58 -10.09
C GLY A 304 -1.81 3.09 -9.91
N SER A 305 -2.34 3.35 -8.72
CA SER A 305 -3.62 2.85 -8.27
C SER A 305 -4.38 3.85 -7.41
N ARG A 306 -5.67 3.58 -7.21
CA ARG A 306 -6.48 4.27 -6.20
C ARG A 306 -7.56 3.35 -5.67
N SER A 307 -7.93 3.57 -4.41
CA SER A 307 -9.04 2.90 -3.76
C SER A 307 -10.00 3.91 -3.15
N TYR A 308 -11.30 3.69 -3.28
CA TYR A 308 -12.34 4.58 -2.74
C TYR A 308 -13.61 3.82 -2.35
N LEU A 309 -14.43 4.43 -1.49
CA LEU A 309 -15.71 3.87 -1.07
C LEU A 309 -16.73 3.89 -2.23
N THR A 310 -17.43 2.78 -2.45
CA THR A 310 -18.50 2.68 -3.46
C THR A 310 -19.89 2.93 -2.89
N ARG A 311 -20.02 2.98 -1.56
CA ARG A 311 -21.27 3.26 -0.84
C ARG A 311 -20.98 4.04 0.44
N ASP A 312 -22.03 4.61 1.00
CA ASP A 312 -21.97 5.24 2.31
C ASP A 312 -21.65 4.20 3.40
N GLY A 313 -20.84 4.58 4.37
CA GLY A 313 -20.43 3.73 5.48
C GLY A 313 -19.90 4.53 6.66
N SER A 314 -19.36 3.82 7.66
CA SER A 314 -18.75 4.43 8.85
C SER A 314 -17.62 5.40 8.50
N TYR A 315 -16.80 5.03 7.52
CA TYR A 315 -15.63 5.81 7.12
C TYR A 315 -15.95 7.03 6.25
N GLY A 316 -17.11 7.11 5.59
CA GLY A 316 -17.40 8.22 4.69
C GLY A 316 -18.57 7.96 3.73
N LYS A 317 -18.68 8.84 2.74
CA LYS A 317 -19.69 8.75 1.68
C LYS A 317 -19.14 7.96 0.49
N ALA A 318 -20.02 7.49 -0.37
CA ALA A 318 -19.60 7.00 -1.68
C ALA A 318 -18.70 8.04 -2.38
N GLY A 319 -17.59 7.60 -2.97
CA GLY A 319 -16.56 8.44 -3.59
C GLY A 319 -15.47 8.95 -2.64
N THR A 320 -15.56 8.71 -1.34
CA THR A 320 -14.46 9.04 -0.41
C THR A 320 -13.21 8.24 -0.77
N LEU A 321 -12.13 8.95 -1.10
CA LEU A 321 -10.83 8.36 -1.42
C LEU A 321 -10.18 7.78 -0.17
N LEU A 322 -9.69 6.55 -0.29
CA LEU A 322 -9.05 5.78 0.78
C LEU A 322 -7.54 5.71 0.60
N SER A 323 -7.08 5.51 -0.63
CA SER A 323 -5.66 5.52 -0.98
C SER A 323 -5.50 5.89 -2.44
N SER A 324 -4.36 6.46 -2.79
CA SER A 324 -3.95 6.64 -4.18
C SER A 324 -2.44 6.76 -4.27
N ASN A 325 -1.84 6.16 -5.29
CA ASN A 325 -0.45 6.35 -5.62
C ASN A 325 -0.24 6.62 -7.12
N ALA A 326 0.94 7.13 -7.44
CA ALA A 326 1.42 7.35 -8.80
C ALA A 326 2.89 6.94 -8.85
N GLU A 327 3.20 5.90 -9.62
CA GLU A 327 4.58 5.44 -9.84
C GLU A 327 5.33 6.44 -10.71
N LEU A 328 6.53 6.83 -10.28
CA LEU A 328 7.36 7.83 -10.94
C LEU A 328 8.67 7.24 -11.46
N ASP A 329 9.30 6.36 -10.68
CA ASP A 329 10.58 5.77 -11.05
C ASP A 329 10.86 4.48 -10.28
N HIS A 330 11.58 3.55 -10.93
CA HIS A 330 12.12 2.35 -10.30
C HIS A 330 13.56 2.13 -10.76
N ALA A 331 14.44 1.79 -9.82
CA ALA A 331 15.84 1.55 -10.15
C ALA A 331 16.47 0.50 -9.23
N VAL A 332 17.71 0.14 -9.55
CA VAL A 332 18.58 -0.65 -8.68
C VAL A 332 19.71 0.25 -8.21
N VAL A 333 19.94 0.31 -6.90
CA VAL A 333 21.01 1.13 -6.30
C VAL A 333 21.85 0.30 -5.34
N ASP A 334 23.11 0.68 -5.15
CA ASP A 334 24.05 -0.07 -4.33
C ASP A 334 23.87 0.22 -2.82
N LYS A 335 23.32 1.38 -2.44
CA LYS A 335 23.05 1.70 -1.03
C LYS A 335 21.68 2.32 -0.82
N ALA A 336 21.08 2.00 0.32
CA ALA A 336 19.84 2.64 0.73
C ALA A 336 20.05 4.14 0.97
N GLY A 337 19.12 4.96 0.49
CA GLY A 337 19.13 6.42 0.64
C GLY A 337 19.78 7.16 -0.53
N GLU A 338 20.45 6.45 -1.44
CA GLU A 338 21.00 7.01 -2.68
C GLU A 338 19.89 7.22 -3.71
N ALA A 339 19.89 8.37 -4.39
CA ALA A 339 19.07 8.54 -5.58
C ALA A 339 19.66 7.71 -6.73
N PRO A 340 18.84 7.20 -7.67
CA PRO A 340 19.34 6.59 -8.89
C PRO A 340 20.27 7.55 -9.63
N ALA A 341 21.30 7.01 -10.30
CA ALA A 341 22.07 7.81 -11.25
C ALA A 341 21.13 8.35 -12.33
N ALA A 342 21.25 9.63 -12.68
CA ALA A 342 20.50 10.19 -13.81
C ALA A 342 20.89 9.43 -15.08
N GLY A 343 19.91 8.71 -15.65
CA GLY A 343 20.05 7.93 -16.88
C GLY A 343 20.06 8.78 -18.14
#